data_AF-S6U5F0-F1
#
_entry.id   AF-S6U5F0-F1
#
_cell.length_a   1.000
_cell.length_b   1.000
_cell.length_c   1.000
_cell.angle_alpha   90.00
_cell.angle_beta   90.00
_cell.angle_gamma   90.00
#
_symmetry.space_group_name_H-M   'P 1'
#
loop_
_entity.id
_entity.type
_entity.pdbx_description
1 polymer ?
#
loop_
_entity_poly.entity_id
_entity_poly.type
_entity_poly.pdbx_seq_one_letter_code
_entity_poly.pdbx_strand_id
1 'polypeptide(L)' 'TALRLFGKPEVNGQRRMGVALARDESIEAARTKATRASSAVVVEL' A
#
# COMPACT_ATOMS: atom_id res chain seq x y z
N THR A 1 -7.82 -1.07 8.55
CA THR A 1 -6.88 -1.05 7.42
C THR A 1 -5.57 -1.66 7.87
N ALA A 2 -4.84 -2.35 7.01
CA ALA A 2 -3.54 -2.93 7.33
C ALA A 2 -2.52 -2.59 6.24
N LEU A 3 -1.25 -2.48 6.62
CA LEU A 3 -0.13 -2.29 5.71
C LEU A 3 0.82 -3.49 5.83
N ARG A 4 1.31 -3.98 4.69
CA ARG A 4 2.35 -5.02 4.64
C ARG A 4 3.52 -4.49 3.84
N LEU A 5 4.66 -4.29 4.50
CA LEU A 5 5.92 -3.97 3.87
C LEU A 5 6.72 -5.26 3.68
N PHE A 6 7.34 -5.45 2.52
CA PHE A 6 7.94 -6.73 2.15
C PHE A 6 9.40 -6.88 2.56
N GLY A 7 10.01 -5.85 3.16
CA GLY A 7 11.39 -5.92 3.66
C GLY A 7 12.44 -6.21 2.58
N LYS A 8 12.17 -5.84 1.33
CA LYS A 8 13.12 -6.01 0.22
C LYS A 8 14.32 -5.10 0.45
N PRO A 9 15.56 -5.62 0.32
CA PRO A 9 16.76 -4.87 0.68
C PRO A 9 17.02 -3.68 -0.26
N GLU A 10 16.67 -3.81 -1.53
CA GLU A 10 16.95 -2.80 -2.55
C GLU A 10 15.90 -2.72 -3.65
N VAL A 11 15.92 -1.60 -4.36
CA VAL A 11 15.13 -1.35 -5.54
C VAL A 11 16.00 -0.78 -6.66
N ASN A 12 15.95 -1.41 -7.84
CA ASN A 12 16.52 -0.85 -9.05
C ASN A 12 15.37 -0.43 -9.97
N GLY A 13 15.18 0.87 -10.14
CA GLY A 13 14.02 1.43 -10.83
C GLY A 13 12.73 1.27 -10.01
N GLN A 14 11.76 0.54 -10.53
CA GLN A 14 10.44 0.38 -9.91
C GLN A 14 10.22 -1.05 -9.41
N ARG A 15 9.89 -1.20 -8.12
CA ARG A 15 9.50 -2.49 -7.53
C ARG A 15 8.40 -2.29 -6.52
N ARG A 16 7.45 -3.22 -6.45
CA ARG A 16 6.43 -3.24 -5.41
C ARG A 16 7.09 -3.57 -4.06
N MET A 17 7.10 -2.60 -3.15
CA MET A 17 7.72 -2.70 -1.82
C MET A 17 6.74 -3.03 -0.69
N GLY A 18 5.44 -2.87 -0.94
CA GLY A 18 4.40 -3.21 0.02
C GLY A 18 3.01 -3.20 -0.59
N VAL A 19 2.00 -3.36 0.26
CA VAL A 19 0.57 -3.29 -0.10
C VAL A 19 -0.27 -2.79 1.08
N ALA A 20 -1.29 -1.99 0.77
CA ALA A 20 -2.33 -1.59 1.71
C ALA A 20 -3.58 -2.47 1.51
N LEU A 21 -4.15 -2.96 2.61
CA LEU A 21 -5.34 -3.79 2.64
C LEU A 21 -6.44 -3.08 3.41
N ALA A 22 -7.64 -3.08 2.85
CA ALA A 22 -8.81 -2.50 3.48
C ALA A 22 -10.03 -3.41 3.34
N ARG A 23 -10.88 -3.38 4.36
CA ARG A 23 -12.23 -3.92 4.32
C ARG A 23 -13.21 -2.76 4.44
N ASP A 24 -14.33 -2.92 3.77
CA ASP A 24 -15.43 -1.97 3.83
C ASP A 24 -16.73 -2.65 3.39
N GLU A 25 -17.84 -1.92 3.51
CA GLU A 25 -19.18 -2.39 3.16
C GLU A 25 -19.35 -2.65 1.65
N SER A 26 -18.55 -2.00 0.80
CA SER A 26 -18.53 -2.24 -0.63
C SER A 26 -17.11 -2.36 -1.17
N ILE A 27 -16.98 -3.00 -2.34
CA ILE A 27 -15.70 -3.14 -3.03
C ILE A 27 -15.09 -1.77 -3.38
N GLU A 28 -15.93 -0.82 -3.81
CA GLU A 28 -15.49 0.52 -4.18
C GLU A 28 -14.99 1.30 -2.97
N ALA A 29 -15.70 1.22 -1.84
CA ALA A 29 -15.28 1.84 -0.59
C ALA A 29 -13.98 1.23 -0.06
N ALA A 30 -13.86 -0.11 -0.09
CA ALA A 30 -12.64 -0.81 0.28
C ALA A 30 -11.46 -0.43 -0.61
N ARG A 31 -11.67 -0.34 -1.93
CA ARG A 31 -10.64 0.07 -2.89
C ARG A 31 -10.17 1.49 -2.62
N THR A 32 -11.09 2.44 -2.48
CA THR A 32 -10.77 3.85 -2.18
C THR A 32 -10.01 3.98 -0.85
N LYS A 33 -10.44 3.23 0.19
CA LYS A 33 -9.77 3.19 1.50
C LYS A 33 -8.35 2.63 1.40
N ALA A 34 -8.15 1.55 0.64
CA ALA A 34 -6.82 0.96 0.41
C ALA A 34 -5.91 1.90 -0.38
N THR A 35 -6.41 2.50 -1.47
CA THR A 35 -5.64 3.44 -2.30
C THR A 35 -5.19 4.65 -1.48
N ARG A 36 -6.10 5.27 -0.71
CA ARG A 36 -5.77 6.40 0.16
C ARG A 36 -4.67 6.03 1.16
N ALA A 37 -4.76 4.84 1.76
CA ALA A 37 -3.74 4.36 2.69
C ALA A 37 -2.38 4.12 2.01
N SER A 38 -2.35 3.54 0.81
CA SER A 38 -1.09 3.36 0.07
C SER A 38 -0.46 4.69 -0.37
N SER A 39 -1.27 5.67 -0.76
CA SER A 39 -0.79 6.99 -1.20
C SER A 39 -0.24 7.85 -0.06
N ALA A 40 -0.64 7.58 1.18
CA ALA A 40 -0.14 8.28 2.36
C ALA A 40 1.25 7.78 2.82
N VAL A 41 1.76 6.69 2.25
CA VAL A 41 3.09 6.17 2.57
C VAL A 41 4.14 6.97 1.82
N VAL A 42 4.99 7.66 2.56
CA VAL A 42 6.18 8.33 2.04
C VAL A 42 7.36 7.37 2.13
N VAL A 43 8.16 7.27 1.07
CA VAL A 43 9.38 6.47 1.03
C VAL A 43 10.54 7.43 0.86
N GLU A 44 11.53 7.32 1.75
CA GLU A 44 12.77 8.09 1.72
C GLU A 44 13.93 7.14 1.33
N LEU A 45 14.94 7.69 0.65
CA LEU A 45 16.08 6.97 0.07
C LEU A 45 17.31 7.07 0.97
#